data_AF-A0A7V3UYH3-F1
#
_entry.id   AF-A0A7V3UYH3-F1
#
_cell.length_a   1.000
_cell.length_b   1.000
_cell.length_c   1.000
_cell.angle_alpha   90.00
_cell.angle_beta   90.00
_cell.angle_gamma   90.00
#
_symmetry.space_group_name_H-M   'P 1'
#
loop_
_entity.id
_entity.type
_entity.pdbx_description
1 polymer ?
#
loop_
_entity_poly.entity_id
_entity_poly.type
_entity_poly.pdbx_seq_one_letter_code
_entity_poly.pdbx_strand_id
1 'polypeptide(L)'
;MHLPGVGPQTERRFWATGIGDWDSALSSRPPSGISPRRWDELRDLIEESYRRLQRRHYRYFAERLTPGYHWRAWPEFSDAAAYLDIETTGAGPGAQVTLVGIYDGVRVHQFLAGENLEDLPEFLERFAV
;
A
#
# COMPACT_ATOMS: atom_id res chain seq x y z
N MET A 1 -6.79 -5.50 2.33
CA MET A 1 -7.36 -6.81 2.02
C MET A 1 -6.75 -7.32 0.73
N HIS A 2 -5.81 -8.28 0.78
CA HIS A 2 -5.03 -8.69 -0.39
C HIS A 2 -5.23 -10.17 -0.80
N LEU A 3 -5.77 -10.99 0.09
CA LEU A 3 -6.05 -12.40 -0.19
C LEU A 3 -7.44 -12.56 -0.80
N PRO A 4 -7.61 -13.34 -1.88
CA PRO A 4 -8.90 -13.56 -2.52
C PRO A 4 -9.88 -14.20 -1.54
N GLY A 5 -11.11 -13.70 -1.49
CA GLY A 5 -12.17 -14.24 -0.64
C GLY A 5 -11.97 -14.05 0.87
N VAL A 6 -10.93 -13.33 1.32
CA VAL A 6 -10.74 -12.98 2.74
C VAL A 6 -11.25 -11.57 2.96
N GLY A 7 -12.49 -11.44 3.43
CA GLY A 7 -13.17 -10.19 3.81
C GLY A 7 -12.76 -9.67 5.20
N PRO A 8 -13.16 -8.45 5.62
CA PRO A 8 -12.81 -7.92 6.95
C PRO A 8 -13.35 -8.78 8.08
N GLN A 9 -14.50 -9.42 7.86
CA GLN A 9 -15.10 -10.35 8.81
C GLN A 9 -14.27 -11.64 8.92
N THR A 10 -13.80 -12.19 7.80
CA THR A 10 -12.93 -13.38 7.77
C THR A 10 -11.60 -13.09 8.45
N GLU A 11 -10.99 -11.94 8.16
CA GLU A 11 -9.75 -11.49 8.78
C GLU A 11 -9.88 -11.34 10.30
N ARG A 12 -10.96 -10.72 10.80
CA ARG A 12 -11.22 -10.64 12.24
C ARG A 12 -11.38 -12.01 12.89
N ARG A 13 -11.96 -12.99 12.19
CA ARG A 13 -12.05 -14.37 12.69
C ARG A 13 -10.66 -15.01 12.81
N PHE A 14 -9.76 -14.76 11.85
CA PHE A 14 -8.38 -15.23 11.93
C PHE A 14 -7.67 -14.65 13.16
N TRP A 15 -7.81 -13.35 13.40
CA TRP A 15 -7.26 -12.70 14.60
C TRP A 15 -7.82 -13.30 15.89
N ALA A 16 -9.12 -13.57 15.95
CA ALA A 16 -9.76 -14.20 17.11
C ALA A 16 -9.25 -15.63 17.38
N THR A 17 -8.70 -16.30 16.36
CA THR A 17 -8.06 -17.62 16.49
C THR A 17 -6.54 -17.55 16.70
N GLY A 18 -5.97 -16.35 16.88
CA GLY A 18 -4.53 -16.17 17.12
C GLY A 18 -3.67 -16.04 15.84
N ILE A 19 -4.29 -15.92 14.66
CA ILE A 19 -3.58 -15.74 13.38
C ILE A 19 -3.46 -14.25 13.11
N GLY A 20 -2.45 -13.61 13.70
CA GLY A 20 -2.24 -12.15 13.68
C GLY A 20 -1.09 -11.68 12.79
N ASP A 21 -0.22 -12.59 12.38
CA ASP A 21 1.02 -12.33 11.65
C ASP A 21 1.34 -13.44 10.65
N TRP A 22 2.45 -13.31 9.92
CA TRP A 22 2.87 -14.27 8.90
C TRP A 22 3.17 -15.65 9.49
N ASP A 23 3.89 -15.70 10.62
CA ASP A 23 4.35 -16.96 11.22
C ASP A 23 3.18 -17.76 11.80
N SER A 24 2.27 -17.10 12.51
CA SER A 24 1.03 -17.71 13.00
C SER A 24 0.17 -18.21 11.84
N ALA A 25 0.08 -17.48 10.72
CA ALA A 25 -0.68 -17.94 9.55
C ALA A 25 -0.08 -19.19 8.89
N LEU A 26 1.25 -19.25 8.76
CA LEU A 26 1.94 -20.37 8.09
C LEU A 26 1.97 -21.64 8.97
N SER A 27 2.03 -21.48 10.30
CA SER A 27 2.09 -22.60 11.26
C SER A 27 0.73 -23.08 11.75
N SER A 28 -0.35 -22.30 11.55
CA SER A 28 -1.68 -22.63 12.06
C SER A 28 -2.40 -23.71 11.27
N ARG A 29 -3.22 -24.48 11.99
CA ARG A 29 -4.24 -25.35 11.39
C ARG A 29 -5.36 -24.50 10.77
N PRO A 30 -6.17 -25.07 9.85
CA PRO A 30 -7.31 -24.37 9.27
C PRO A 30 -8.24 -23.80 10.36
N PRO A 31 -8.51 -22.48 10.35
CA PRO A 31 -9.45 -21.88 11.29
C PRO A 31 -10.88 -22.33 10.99
N SER A 32 -11.75 -22.28 12.01
CA SER A 32 -13.16 -22.68 11.88
C SER A 32 -13.88 -21.93 10.77
N GLY A 33 -14.64 -22.64 9.95
CA GLY A 33 -15.40 -22.05 8.83
C GLY A 33 -14.62 -21.94 7.52
N ILE A 34 -13.39 -22.46 7.46
CA ILE A 34 -12.61 -22.62 6.22
C ILE A 34 -12.26 -24.10 6.05
N SER A 35 -12.42 -24.61 4.82
CA SER A 35 -12.04 -26.00 4.51
C SER A 35 -10.51 -26.14 4.49
N PRO A 36 -9.95 -27.32 4.83
CA PRO A 36 -8.51 -27.55 4.77
C PRO A 36 -7.90 -27.19 3.41
N ARG A 37 -8.55 -27.60 2.31
CA ARG A 37 -8.12 -27.26 0.96
C ARG A 37 -8.03 -25.74 0.73
N ARG A 38 -9.05 -24.98 1.16
CA ARG A 38 -9.05 -23.52 1.00
C ARG A 38 -7.97 -22.87 1.87
N TRP A 39 -7.71 -23.43 3.05
CA TRP A 39 -6.63 -22.95 3.91
C TRP A 39 -5.26 -23.20 3.27
N ASP A 40 -5.04 -24.34 2.64
CA ASP A 40 -3.81 -24.64 1.89
C ASP A 40 -3.58 -23.63 0.77
N GLU A 41 -4.60 -23.36 -0.05
CA GLU A 41 -4.54 -22.33 -1.10
C GLU A 41 -4.22 -20.92 -0.55
N LEU A 42 -4.80 -20.56 0.60
CA LEU A 42 -4.50 -19.29 1.26
C LEU A 42 -3.07 -19.26 1.81
N ARG A 43 -2.58 -20.37 2.37
CA ARG A 43 -1.21 -20.46 2.88
C ARG A 43 -0.17 -20.29 1.78
N ASP A 44 -0.37 -20.88 0.61
CA ASP A 44 0.52 -20.67 -0.54
C ASP A 44 0.58 -19.19 -0.95
N LEU A 45 -0.56 -18.49 -0.93
CA LEU A 45 -0.62 -17.05 -1.23
C LEU A 45 0.00 -16.18 -0.13
N ILE A 46 -0.14 -16.59 1.14
CA ILE A 46 0.49 -15.92 2.29
C ILE A 46 2.02 -16.06 2.19
N GLU A 47 2.52 -17.26 1.85
CA GLU A 47 3.94 -17.49 1.66
C GLU A 47 4.51 -16.67 0.49
N GLU A 48 3.81 -16.63 -0.65
CA GLU A 48 4.20 -15.78 -1.77
C GLU A 48 4.16 -14.29 -1.39
N SER A 49 3.12 -13.85 -0.68
CA SER A 49 3.01 -12.47 -0.19
C SER A 49 4.18 -12.12 0.71
N TYR A 50 4.57 -13.03 1.61
CA TYR A 50 5.73 -12.85 2.47
C TYR A 50 7.03 -12.71 1.66
N ARG A 51 7.28 -13.59 0.69
CA ARG A 51 8.46 -13.48 -0.20
C ARG A 51 8.47 -12.18 -1.00
N ARG A 52 7.30 -11.70 -1.45
CA ARG A 52 7.16 -10.42 -2.17
C ARG A 52 7.43 -9.23 -1.25
N LEU A 53 7.01 -9.31 0.01
CA LEU A 53 7.30 -8.30 1.02
C LEU A 53 8.81 -8.21 1.29
N GLN A 54 9.48 -9.37 1.48
CA GLN A 54 10.93 -9.43 1.68
C GLN A 54 11.72 -8.82 0.50
N ARG A 55 11.18 -8.91 -0.72
CA ARG A 55 11.74 -8.30 -1.93
C ARG A 55 11.27 -6.86 -2.18
N ARG A 56 10.56 -6.26 -1.21
CA ARG A 56 10.01 -4.90 -1.27
C ARG A 56 9.14 -4.65 -2.51
N HIS A 57 8.40 -5.66 -2.95
CA HIS A 57 7.70 -5.65 -4.24
C HIS A 57 6.35 -4.91 -4.16
N TYR A 58 6.37 -3.60 -3.91
CA TYR A 58 5.16 -2.81 -3.62
C TYR A 58 4.04 -2.95 -4.67
N ARG A 59 4.36 -3.02 -5.98
CA ARG A 59 3.35 -3.20 -7.05
C ARG A 59 2.47 -4.43 -6.82
N TYR A 60 3.04 -5.52 -6.30
CA TYR A 60 2.30 -6.73 -5.96
C TYR A 60 1.15 -6.45 -4.98
N PHE A 61 1.41 -5.60 -3.98
CA PHE A 61 0.44 -5.23 -2.95
C PHE A 61 -0.51 -4.13 -3.43
N ALA A 62 -0.03 -3.16 -4.20
CA ALA A 62 -0.87 -2.10 -4.79
C ALA A 62 -1.94 -2.67 -5.73
N GLU A 63 -1.64 -3.75 -6.46
CA GLU A 63 -2.60 -4.42 -7.34
C GLU A 63 -3.61 -5.30 -6.58
N ARG A 64 -3.29 -5.75 -5.37
CA ARG A 64 -4.08 -6.74 -4.62
C ARG A 64 -4.87 -6.14 -3.47
N LEU A 65 -4.32 -5.12 -2.82
CA LEU A 65 -5.04 -4.41 -1.78
C LEU A 65 -6.17 -3.62 -2.41
N THR A 66 -7.36 -3.72 -1.84
CA THR A 66 -8.41 -2.72 -2.15
C THR A 66 -7.89 -1.32 -1.80
N PRO A 67 -8.18 -0.26 -2.60
CA PRO A 67 -7.65 1.08 -2.39
C PRO A 67 -7.76 1.60 -0.95
N GLY A 68 -8.90 1.40 -0.29
CA GLY A 68 -9.11 1.80 1.11
C GLY A 68 -8.24 1.07 2.16
N TYR A 69 -7.49 0.05 1.76
CA TYR A 69 -6.55 -0.69 2.60
C TYR A 69 -5.08 -0.49 2.19
N HIS A 70 -4.77 0.39 1.24
CA HIS A 70 -3.38 0.67 0.85
C HIS A 70 -2.55 1.18 2.03
N TRP A 71 -3.15 1.97 2.92
CA TRP A 71 -2.49 2.47 4.13
C TRP A 71 -1.93 1.35 5.02
N ARG A 72 -2.46 0.13 4.95
CA ARG A 72 -1.95 -1.01 5.74
C ARG A 72 -0.58 -1.49 5.27
N ALA A 73 -0.20 -1.18 4.03
CA ALA A 73 1.13 -1.45 3.51
C ALA A 73 2.13 -0.33 3.83
N TRP A 74 1.66 0.84 4.28
CA TRP A 74 2.50 2.00 4.54
C TRP A 74 3.70 1.70 5.48
N PRO A 75 3.55 0.99 6.61
CA PRO A 75 4.70 0.74 7.49
C PRO A 75 5.87 0.05 6.79
N GLU A 76 5.59 -0.83 5.82
CA GLU A 76 6.57 -1.65 5.13
C GLU A 76 7.26 -0.95 3.95
N PHE A 77 6.64 0.13 3.45
CA PHE A 77 7.09 0.86 2.25
C PHE A 77 7.32 2.35 2.50
N SER A 78 7.23 2.81 3.75
CA SER A 78 7.29 4.23 4.13
C SER A 78 8.61 4.91 3.74
N ASP A 79 9.70 4.16 3.68
CA ASP A 79 11.04 4.61 3.27
C ASP A 79 11.19 4.82 1.75
N ALA A 80 10.22 4.36 0.95
CA ALA A 80 10.15 4.56 -0.50
C ALA A 80 8.85 5.27 -0.92
N ALA A 81 8.18 5.94 0.02
CA ALA A 81 6.97 6.71 -0.23
C ALA A 81 7.27 8.21 -0.33
N ALA A 82 6.60 8.89 -1.26
CA ALA A 82 6.53 10.35 -1.31
C ALA A 82 5.19 10.82 -0.74
N TYR A 83 5.21 11.94 -0.03
CA TYR A 83 4.01 12.59 0.50
C TYR A 83 3.76 13.85 -0.32
N LEU A 84 2.63 13.89 -0.99
CA LEU A 84 2.26 14.91 -1.95
C LEU A 84 1.21 15.84 -1.36
N ASP A 85 1.45 17.14 -1.47
CA ASP A 85 0.50 18.19 -1.16
C ASP A 85 0.39 19.12 -2.37
N ILE A 86 -0.84 19.48 -2.76
CA ILE A 86 -1.11 20.28 -3.97
C ILE A 86 -1.99 21.44 -3.58
N GLU A 87 -1.49 22.64 -3.83
CA GLU A 87 -2.22 23.88 -3.69
C GLU A 87 -2.68 24.40 -5.05
N THR A 88 -3.87 24.97 -5.10
CA THR A 88 -4.46 25.53 -6.32
C THR A 88 -4.96 26.95 -6.09
N THR A 89 -5.25 27.68 -7.18
CA THR A 89 -5.87 29.01 -7.11
C THR A 89 -7.30 29.02 -6.54
N GLY A 90 -7.87 27.86 -6.22
CA GLY A 90 -9.22 27.69 -5.66
C GLY A 90 -9.91 26.42 -6.15
N ALA A 91 -11.21 26.28 -5.84
CA ALA A 91 -12.03 25.16 -6.28
C ALA A 91 -12.92 25.60 -7.45
N GLY A 92 -12.63 25.13 -8.66
CA GLY A 92 -13.49 25.38 -9.82
C GLY A 92 -12.91 24.91 -11.14
N PRO A 93 -13.73 24.79 -12.20
CA PRO A 93 -13.25 24.60 -13.55
C PRO A 93 -12.30 25.74 -13.93
N GLY A 94 -11.04 25.41 -14.24
CA GLY A 94 -10.00 26.40 -14.54
C GLY A 94 -9.09 26.77 -13.36
N ALA A 95 -9.27 26.16 -12.19
CA ALA A 95 -8.27 26.23 -11.12
C ALA A 95 -6.91 25.73 -11.63
N GLN A 96 -5.87 26.47 -11.31
CA GLN A 96 -4.50 26.15 -11.69
C GLN A 96 -3.74 25.68 -10.45
N VAL A 97 -2.86 24.70 -10.62
CA VAL A 97 -1.89 24.30 -9.59
C VAL A 97 -0.92 25.46 -9.39
N THR A 98 -0.78 25.92 -8.15
CA THR A 98 0.12 27.03 -7.77
C THR A 98 1.39 26.52 -7.12
N LEU A 99 1.29 25.45 -6.32
CA LEU A 99 2.40 24.82 -5.64
C LEU A 99 2.16 23.31 -5.52
N VAL A 100 3.23 22.55 -5.71
CA VAL A 100 3.29 21.14 -5.32
C VAL A 100 4.41 20.96 -4.31
N GLY A 101 4.06 20.48 -3.13
CA GLY A 101 4.99 20.09 -2.08
C GLY A 101 5.18 18.57 -2.08
N ILE A 102 6.43 18.12 -2.09
CA ILE A 102 6.77 16.71 -1.93
C ILE A 102 7.71 16.53 -0.75
N TYR A 103 7.31 15.74 0.25
CA TYR A 103 8.22 15.22 1.26
C TYR A 103 8.69 13.82 0.84
N ASP A 104 9.99 13.60 0.74
CA ASP A 104 10.58 12.31 0.32
C ASP A 104 10.95 11.39 1.49
N GLY A 105 10.52 11.73 2.71
CA GLY A 105 10.93 11.05 3.94
C GLY A 105 12.15 11.68 4.62
N VAL A 106 12.88 12.57 3.92
CA VAL A 106 14.07 13.26 4.44
C VAL A 106 13.92 14.78 4.38
N ARG A 107 13.46 15.31 3.25
CA ARG A 107 13.30 16.76 3.03
C ARG A 107 12.09 17.09 2.18
N VAL A 108 11.68 18.34 2.26
CA VAL A 108 10.60 18.91 1.44
C VAL A 108 11.19 19.48 0.16
N HIS A 109 10.55 19.18 -0.96
CA HIS A 109 10.79 19.73 -2.29
C HIS A 109 9.56 20.53 -2.69
N GLN A 110 9.77 21.70 -3.27
CA GLN A 110 8.69 22.62 -3.64
C GLN A 110 8.79 22.95 -5.12
N PHE A 111 7.64 22.90 -5.78
CA PHE A 111 7.48 23.16 -7.20
C PHE A 111 6.43 24.25 -7.37
N LEU A 112 6.84 25.45 -7.78
CA LEU A 112 6.00 26.63 -7.89
C LEU A 112 5.65 26.95 -9.33
N ALA A 113 4.39 27.31 -9.57
CA ALA A 113 3.92 27.71 -10.88
C ALA A 113 4.67 28.95 -11.39
N GLY A 114 5.23 28.85 -12.59
CA GLY A 114 6.03 29.92 -13.21
C GLY A 114 7.49 29.98 -12.75
N GLU A 115 7.93 29.05 -11.89
CA GLU A 115 9.33 28.95 -11.47
C GLU A 115 9.96 27.61 -11.87
N ASN A 116 9.39 26.49 -11.40
CA ASN A 116 9.97 25.15 -11.60
C ASN A 116 8.91 24.03 -11.59
N LEU A 117 7.62 24.35 -11.70
CA LEU A 117 6.55 23.35 -11.67
C LEU A 117 6.64 22.34 -12.83
N GLU A 118 7.21 22.75 -13.95
CA GLU A 118 7.51 21.93 -15.12
C GLU A 118 8.53 20.81 -14.87
N ASP A 119 9.38 20.94 -13.84
CA ASP A 119 10.39 19.94 -13.49
C ASP A 119 9.81 18.79 -12.65
N LEU A 120 8.58 18.95 -12.15
CA LEU A 120 7.90 17.98 -11.29
C LEU A 120 7.84 16.56 -11.90
N PRO A 121 7.49 16.35 -13.19
CA PRO A 121 7.43 15.00 -13.77
C PRO A 121 8.77 14.26 -13.71
N GLU A 122 9.87 14.93 -14.08
CA GLU A 122 11.23 14.35 -14.01
C GLU A 122 11.60 14.02 -12.57
N PHE A 123 11.26 14.90 -11.61
CA PHE A 123 11.48 14.64 -10.20
C PHE A 123 10.72 13.39 -9.71
N LEU A 124 9.48 13.21 -10.17
CA LEU A 124 8.63 12.07 -9.78
C LEU A 124 9.14 10.72 -10.31
N GLU A 125 9.88 10.69 -11.42
CA GLU A 125 10.50 9.46 -11.94
C GLU A 125 11.47 8.79 -10.95
N ARG A 126 11.95 9.55 -9.96
CA ARG A 126 12.83 9.05 -8.89
C ARG A 126 12.10 8.18 -7.87
N PHE A 127 10.77 8.25 -7.80
CA PHE A 127 9.97 7.41 -6.92
C PHE A 127 9.47 6.20 -7.71
N ALA A 128 9.53 5.03 -7.08
CA ALA A 128 9.07 3.80 -7.70
C ALA A 128 7.54 3.84 -7.84
N VAL A 129 7.04 4.14 -9.04
CA VAL A 129 5.63 3.97 -9.45
C VAL A 129 5.45 2.61 -10.08
#